data_AF-A0A2E6I8X2-F1
#
_entry.id   AF-A0A2E6I8X2-F1
#
_cell.length_a   1.000
_cell.length_b   1.000
_cell.length_c   1.000
_cell.angle_alpha   90.00
_cell.angle_beta   90.00
_cell.angle_gamma   90.00
#
_symmetry.space_group_name_H-M   'P 1'
#
loop_
_entity.id
_entity.type
_entity.pdbx_description
1 polymer ?
#
loop_
_entity_poly.entity_id
_entity_poly.type
_entity_poly.pdbx_seq_one_letter_code
_entity_poly.pdbx_strand_id
1 'polypeptide(L)'
;MRDLTKSDWYWKEAMKLAYQNGYREFAMTLNPFPGAVDHAIRLAKTARDTGFDIINVTTVGRKVLLEWVEDEGWNDTSDPAIYELLSMIDILSISIDEHRADSIEDMVYQISTIAEAIRERSKLRPHFILNINLLWTPAVFGWVRNFNNGNCDNDCWTEDCLNCWLKEVSTSDGYYDRLRIQHLILKPLSLYQSEEWFWQNYQWVVNNRPHIKIHGDGHQIIGDAPLNNLLGINECPGKNMLDIDPMGFVRKCPENPIAHDGSDIAKLEELVRNPSFSCGDKCNCITG
;
A
#
# COMPACT_ATOMS: atom_id res chain seq x y z
N MET A 1 -11.40 2.72 -23.83
CA MET A 1 -10.60 3.00 -22.61
C MET A 1 -9.10 2.82 -22.85
N ARG A 2 -8.62 1.72 -23.47
CA ARG A 2 -7.18 1.58 -23.82
C ARG A 2 -6.63 2.71 -24.69
N ASP A 3 -7.42 3.26 -25.61
CA ASP A 3 -6.97 4.38 -26.47
C ASP A 3 -6.83 5.72 -25.73
N LEU A 4 -7.36 5.81 -24.50
CA LEU A 4 -7.27 7.01 -23.66
C LEU A 4 -6.09 6.92 -22.67
N THR A 5 -5.47 5.76 -22.53
CA THR A 5 -4.35 5.57 -21.60
C THR A 5 -3.03 6.00 -22.22
N LYS A 6 -2.13 6.53 -21.40
CA LYS A 6 -0.80 6.95 -21.82
C LYS A 6 0.08 5.77 -22.22
N SER A 7 0.92 6.01 -23.22
CA SER A 7 1.84 5.02 -23.78
C SER A 7 3.09 4.85 -22.92
N ASP A 8 3.82 3.75 -23.13
CA ASP A 8 5.12 3.49 -22.50
C ASP A 8 6.12 4.63 -22.74
N TRP A 9 6.04 5.32 -23.89
CA TRP A 9 6.86 6.51 -24.16
C TRP A 9 6.55 7.64 -23.17
N TYR A 10 5.28 7.94 -22.94
CA TYR A 10 4.88 8.98 -21.99
C TYR A 10 5.38 8.64 -20.58
N TRP A 11 5.19 7.40 -20.13
CA TRP A 11 5.65 6.98 -18.80
C TRP A 11 7.16 7.07 -18.64
N LYS A 12 7.92 6.71 -19.66
CA LYS A 12 9.38 6.86 -19.67
C LYS A 12 9.81 8.32 -19.53
N GLU A 13 9.19 9.24 -20.27
CA GLU A 13 9.53 10.66 -20.18
C GLU A 13 9.05 11.28 -18.86
N ALA A 14 7.88 10.88 -18.36
CA ALA A 14 7.39 11.29 -17.04
C ALA A 14 8.33 10.85 -15.91
N MET A 15 8.84 9.61 -15.94
CA MET A 15 9.83 9.11 -14.98
C MET A 15 11.13 9.91 -15.01
N LYS A 16 11.67 10.19 -16.20
CA LYS A 16 12.89 11.01 -16.34
C LYS A 16 12.69 12.41 -15.77
N LEU A 17 11.57 13.04 -16.12
CA LEU A 17 11.23 14.37 -15.65
C LEU A 17 11.09 14.40 -14.11
N ALA A 18 10.40 13.42 -13.53
CA ALA A 18 10.29 13.29 -12.08
C ALA A 18 11.67 13.11 -11.43
N TYR A 19 12.50 12.19 -11.93
CA TYR A 19 13.84 11.96 -11.38
C TYR A 19 14.74 13.22 -11.45
N GLN A 20 14.71 13.94 -12.58
CA GLN A 20 15.43 15.21 -12.75
C GLN A 20 14.99 16.30 -11.76
N ASN A 21 13.75 16.24 -11.28
CA ASN A 21 13.19 17.18 -10.30
C ASN A 21 13.26 16.64 -8.85
N GLY A 22 14.07 15.62 -8.59
CA GLY A 22 14.41 15.18 -7.24
C GLY A 22 13.54 14.06 -6.68
N TYR A 23 12.56 13.54 -7.42
CA TYR A 23 11.81 12.35 -7.01
C TYR A 23 12.72 11.12 -7.06
N ARG A 24 12.60 10.25 -6.06
CA ARG A 24 13.47 9.06 -5.89
C ARG A 24 12.71 7.75 -5.67
N GLU A 25 11.42 7.82 -5.39
CA GLU A 25 10.53 6.67 -5.31
C GLU A 25 9.58 6.65 -6.52
N PHE A 26 9.47 5.49 -7.16
CA PHE A 26 8.44 5.21 -8.16
C PHE A 26 7.41 4.26 -7.56
N ALA A 27 6.18 4.75 -7.40
CA ALA A 27 5.06 3.98 -6.90
C ALA A 27 4.08 3.64 -8.03
N MET A 28 3.56 2.41 -8.05
CA MET A 28 2.54 1.98 -9.01
C MET A 28 1.50 1.05 -8.38
N THR A 29 0.27 1.12 -8.90
CA THR A 29 -0.81 0.21 -8.50
C THR A 29 -0.94 -0.92 -9.52
N LEU A 30 -0.80 -2.14 -9.03
CA LEU A 30 -0.93 -3.37 -9.79
C LEU A 30 -2.34 -3.95 -9.61
N ASN A 31 -3.20 -3.66 -10.59
CA ASN A 31 -4.57 -4.18 -10.64
C ASN A 31 -4.62 -5.55 -11.34
N PRO A 32 -5.52 -6.46 -10.92
CA PRO A 32 -5.63 -7.82 -11.48
C PRO A 32 -6.32 -7.83 -12.85
N PHE A 33 -5.59 -7.47 -13.90
CA PHE A 33 -6.07 -7.65 -15.27
C PHE A 33 -5.00 -8.38 -16.11
N PRO A 34 -5.41 -9.12 -17.16
CA PRO A 34 -4.46 -9.82 -18.03
C PRO A 34 -3.39 -8.89 -18.59
N GLY A 35 -2.11 -9.25 -18.41
CA GLY A 35 -0.95 -8.46 -18.84
C GLY A 35 -0.53 -7.32 -17.91
N ALA A 36 -1.18 -7.16 -16.74
CA ALA A 36 -0.81 -6.15 -15.76
C ALA A 36 0.60 -6.37 -15.19
N VAL A 37 0.95 -7.64 -14.92
CA VAL A 37 2.26 -8.04 -14.39
C VAL A 37 3.37 -7.69 -15.37
N ASP A 38 3.25 -8.12 -16.64
CA ASP A 38 4.22 -7.79 -17.69
C ASP A 38 4.41 -6.30 -17.85
N HIS A 39 3.32 -5.52 -17.76
CA HIS A 39 3.40 -4.08 -17.84
C HIS A 39 4.11 -3.48 -16.61
N ALA A 40 3.79 -3.95 -15.41
CA ALA A 40 4.47 -3.53 -14.18
C ALA A 40 5.98 -3.84 -14.22
N ILE A 41 6.38 -5.00 -14.77
CA ILE A 41 7.79 -5.34 -14.99
C ILE A 41 8.46 -4.31 -15.92
N ARG A 42 7.83 -3.97 -17.06
CA ARG A 42 8.37 -2.96 -17.99
C ARG A 42 8.53 -1.59 -17.32
N LEU A 43 7.54 -1.17 -16.53
CA LEU A 43 7.61 0.08 -15.78
C LEU A 43 8.70 0.03 -14.70
N ALA A 44 8.81 -1.07 -13.96
CA ALA A 44 9.84 -1.26 -12.94
C ALA A 44 11.25 -1.21 -13.54
N LYS A 45 11.49 -1.89 -14.67
CA LYS A 45 12.76 -1.80 -15.42
C LYS A 45 13.05 -0.37 -15.85
N THR A 46 12.06 0.31 -16.42
CA THR A 46 12.21 1.70 -16.87
C THR A 46 12.55 2.63 -15.70
N ALA A 47 11.94 2.44 -14.53
CA ALA A 47 12.22 3.20 -13.33
C ALA A 47 13.65 2.95 -12.81
N ARG A 48 14.11 1.69 -12.77
CA ARG A 48 15.50 1.35 -12.43
C ARG A 48 16.50 1.98 -13.39
N ASP A 49 16.26 1.85 -14.69
CA ASP A 49 17.13 2.41 -15.74
C ASP A 49 17.18 3.96 -15.67
N THR A 50 16.11 4.59 -15.19
CA THR A 50 16.03 6.03 -14.98
C THR A 50 16.82 6.48 -13.74
N GLY A 51 17.00 5.59 -12.75
CA GLY A 51 17.77 5.86 -11.53
C GLY A 51 16.93 5.99 -10.25
N PHE A 52 15.67 5.53 -10.24
CA PHE A 52 14.87 5.52 -9.01
C PHE A 52 15.47 4.58 -7.96
N ASP A 53 15.59 5.07 -6.74
CA ASP A 53 16.14 4.33 -5.59
C ASP A 53 15.16 3.27 -5.10
N ILE A 54 13.87 3.63 -5.06
CA ILE A 54 12.79 2.81 -4.51
C ILE A 54 11.74 2.55 -5.58
N ILE A 55 11.34 1.29 -5.73
CA ILE A 55 10.16 0.88 -6.49
C ILE A 55 9.14 0.27 -5.53
N ASN A 56 7.97 0.89 -5.47
CA ASN A 56 6.85 0.52 -4.61
C ASN A 56 5.67 0.05 -5.45
N VAL A 57 5.19 -1.17 -5.20
CA VAL A 57 4.02 -1.73 -5.88
C VAL A 57 2.91 -1.92 -4.86
N THR A 58 1.74 -1.34 -5.11
CA THR A 58 0.52 -1.61 -4.36
C THR A 58 -0.37 -2.58 -5.12
N THR A 59 -0.85 -3.63 -4.46
CA THR A 59 -1.83 -4.56 -5.04
C THR A 59 -2.95 -4.87 -4.05
N VAL A 60 -3.93 -5.65 -4.48
CA VAL A 60 -5.03 -6.14 -3.63
C VAL A 60 -4.72 -7.56 -3.13
N GLY A 61 -5.43 -8.02 -2.09
CA GLY A 61 -5.14 -9.22 -1.30
C GLY A 61 -4.87 -10.55 -2.03
N ARG A 62 -4.69 -11.63 -1.25
CA ARG A 62 -4.18 -12.95 -1.66
C ARG A 62 -4.78 -13.48 -2.95
N LYS A 63 -6.09 -13.33 -3.19
CA LYS A 63 -6.74 -13.86 -4.41
C LYS A 63 -6.04 -13.36 -5.68
N VAL A 64 -5.52 -12.14 -5.72
CA VAL A 64 -4.83 -11.62 -6.92
C VAL A 64 -3.39 -12.11 -7.03
N LEU A 65 -2.66 -12.16 -5.91
CA LEU A 65 -1.29 -12.68 -5.91
C LEU A 65 -1.25 -14.20 -6.11
N LEU A 66 -2.31 -14.92 -5.71
CA LEU A 66 -2.41 -16.37 -5.85
C LEU A 66 -3.20 -16.84 -7.07
N GLU A 67 -4.12 -16.09 -7.65
CA GLU A 67 -4.61 -16.41 -9.01
C GLU A 67 -3.47 -16.35 -10.04
N TRP A 68 -2.35 -15.71 -9.71
CA TRP A 68 -1.10 -15.75 -10.47
C TRP A 68 -0.16 -16.91 -10.08
N VAL A 69 -0.53 -17.73 -9.09
CA VAL A 69 0.27 -18.85 -8.57
C VAL A 69 -0.51 -20.17 -8.60
N GLU A 70 -1.84 -20.15 -8.62
CA GLU A 70 -2.75 -21.29 -8.45
C GLU A 70 -3.61 -21.53 -9.69
N ASP A 71 -3.00 -21.68 -10.87
CA ASP A 71 -3.63 -22.51 -11.91
C ASP A 71 -3.13 -23.96 -11.89
N GLU A 72 -2.04 -24.23 -11.17
CA GLU A 72 -1.60 -25.59 -10.86
C GLU A 72 -1.01 -25.57 -9.44
N GLY A 73 -1.39 -26.55 -8.61
CA GLY A 73 -1.15 -26.55 -7.16
C GLY A 73 0.29 -26.20 -6.78
N TRP A 74 0.46 -25.79 -5.51
CA TRP A 74 1.68 -25.24 -4.89
C TRP A 74 2.99 -26.05 -5.05
N ASN A 75 2.95 -27.16 -5.78
CA ASN A 75 4.11 -27.86 -6.32
C ASN A 75 4.43 -27.34 -7.73
N ASP A 76 5.28 -26.31 -7.80
CA ASP A 76 6.17 -26.01 -8.96
C ASP A 76 5.59 -25.22 -10.17
N THR A 77 4.56 -24.40 -9.99
CA THR A 77 3.91 -23.61 -11.08
C THR A 77 3.62 -22.16 -10.71
N SER A 78 4.57 -21.54 -10.05
CA SER A 78 4.58 -20.11 -9.81
C SER A 78 4.89 -19.32 -11.09
N ASP A 79 4.03 -18.36 -11.49
CA ASP A 79 4.23 -17.52 -12.70
C ASP A 79 5.59 -16.81 -12.68
N PRO A 80 6.52 -17.12 -13.62
CA PRO A 80 7.83 -16.50 -13.72
C PRO A 80 7.80 -14.96 -13.75
N ALA A 81 6.74 -14.36 -14.30
CA ALA A 81 6.58 -12.91 -14.39
C ALA A 81 6.46 -12.27 -12.99
N ILE A 82 5.75 -12.91 -12.06
CA ILE A 82 5.62 -12.38 -10.70
C ILE A 82 6.95 -12.38 -9.97
N TYR A 83 7.79 -13.40 -10.17
CA TYR A 83 9.13 -13.38 -9.61
C TYR A 83 9.99 -12.28 -10.20
N GLU A 84 9.92 -12.13 -11.51
CA GLU A 84 10.66 -11.08 -12.18
C GLU A 84 10.28 -9.72 -11.60
N LEU A 85 8.98 -9.46 -11.40
CA LEU A 85 8.51 -8.26 -10.72
C LEU A 85 9.02 -8.16 -9.28
N LEU A 86 8.83 -9.20 -8.46
CA LEU A 86 9.26 -9.21 -7.06
C LEU A 86 10.78 -9.00 -6.91
N SER A 87 11.58 -9.41 -7.90
CA SER A 87 13.04 -9.20 -7.91
C SER A 87 13.44 -7.73 -8.13
N MET A 88 12.53 -6.92 -8.68
CA MET A 88 12.80 -5.53 -9.07
C MET A 88 12.27 -4.52 -8.05
N ILE A 89 11.27 -4.89 -7.26
CA ILE A 89 10.62 -3.98 -6.31
C ILE A 89 11.34 -3.97 -4.95
N ASP A 90 11.21 -2.86 -4.23
CA ASP A 90 11.70 -2.71 -2.85
C ASP A 90 10.57 -2.78 -1.85
N ILE A 91 9.37 -2.35 -2.22
CA ILE A 91 8.20 -2.33 -1.36
C ILE A 91 7.03 -3.00 -2.08
N LEU A 92 6.41 -3.97 -1.43
CA LEU A 92 5.11 -4.52 -1.82
C LEU A 92 4.07 -4.08 -0.79
N SER A 93 3.13 -3.25 -1.20
CA SER A 93 1.98 -2.85 -0.40
C SER A 93 0.76 -3.69 -0.76
N ILE A 94 0.04 -4.20 0.23
CA ILE A 94 -1.17 -5.02 0.03
C ILE A 94 -2.32 -4.39 0.76
N SER A 95 -3.35 -3.99 0.02
CA SER A 95 -4.57 -3.44 0.60
C SER A 95 -5.50 -4.56 1.06
N ILE A 96 -5.97 -4.47 2.30
CA ILE A 96 -6.85 -5.45 2.96
C ILE A 96 -8.07 -4.73 3.55
N ASP A 97 -9.26 -5.27 3.28
CA ASP A 97 -10.55 -4.88 3.83
C ASP A 97 -11.55 -6.06 3.78
N GLU A 98 -12.80 -5.84 4.17
CA GLU A 98 -13.91 -6.80 4.17
C GLU A 98 -14.35 -7.28 2.79
N HIS A 99 -13.89 -6.63 1.72
CA HIS A 99 -14.12 -7.09 0.36
C HIS A 99 -12.99 -7.99 -0.14
N ARG A 100 -11.87 -8.03 0.59
CA ARG A 100 -10.67 -8.80 0.24
C ARG A 100 -10.40 -9.95 1.18
N ALA A 101 -10.90 -9.88 2.42
CA ALA A 101 -10.91 -10.98 3.37
C ALA A 101 -12.32 -11.17 3.95
N ASP A 102 -12.74 -12.42 4.13
CA ASP A 102 -14.08 -12.73 4.66
C ASP A 102 -14.11 -12.72 6.21
N SER A 103 -12.94 -12.90 6.84
CA SER A 103 -12.78 -12.89 8.30
C SER A 103 -11.36 -12.48 8.71
N ILE A 104 -11.13 -12.36 10.03
CA ILE A 104 -9.79 -12.13 10.58
C ILE A 104 -8.85 -13.31 10.29
N GLU A 105 -9.35 -14.54 10.35
CA GLU A 105 -8.58 -15.75 10.04
C GLU A 105 -8.16 -15.77 8.58
N ASP A 106 -9.08 -15.43 7.66
CA ASP A 106 -8.77 -15.30 6.24
C ASP A 106 -7.70 -14.21 6.04
N MET A 107 -7.89 -13.02 6.60
CA MET A 107 -6.90 -11.95 6.53
C MET A 107 -5.50 -12.39 6.98
N VAL A 108 -5.41 -13.06 8.13
CA VAL A 108 -4.14 -13.55 8.68
C VAL A 108 -3.51 -14.59 7.77
N TYR A 109 -4.32 -15.53 7.28
CA TYR A 109 -3.86 -16.57 6.36
C TYR A 109 -3.33 -15.96 5.06
N GLN A 110 -4.01 -14.96 4.51
CA GLN A 110 -3.58 -14.21 3.34
C GLN A 110 -2.22 -13.56 3.53
N ILE A 111 -2.06 -12.81 4.61
CA ILE A 111 -0.81 -12.10 4.86
C ILE A 111 0.34 -13.08 5.15
N SER A 112 0.09 -14.12 5.93
CA SER A 112 1.10 -15.14 6.28
C SER A 112 1.60 -15.88 5.04
N THR A 113 0.69 -16.27 4.15
CA THR A 113 1.04 -16.95 2.89
C THR A 113 1.95 -16.07 2.03
N ILE A 114 1.63 -14.78 1.92
CA ILE A 114 2.43 -13.85 1.10
C ILE A 114 3.77 -13.57 1.76
N ALA A 115 3.78 -13.38 3.08
CA ALA A 115 5.01 -13.20 3.85
C ALA A 115 5.93 -14.42 3.74
N GLU A 116 5.41 -15.65 3.73
CA GLU A 116 6.20 -16.87 3.54
C GLU A 116 6.74 -16.99 2.12
N ALA A 117 5.91 -16.76 1.10
CA ALA A 117 6.33 -16.75 -0.30
C ALA A 117 7.45 -15.72 -0.54
N ILE A 118 7.36 -14.56 0.10
CA ILE A 118 8.42 -13.56 0.11
C ILE A 118 9.61 -14.06 0.91
N ARG A 119 9.44 -14.73 2.07
CA ARG A 119 10.54 -15.16 2.95
C ARG A 119 11.49 -16.08 2.25
N GLU A 120 10.96 -17.12 1.63
CA GLU A 120 11.73 -18.12 0.90
C GLU A 120 12.59 -17.48 -0.20
N ARG A 121 12.11 -16.35 -0.75
CA ARG A 121 12.69 -15.66 -1.92
C ARG A 121 13.47 -14.40 -1.56
N SER A 122 13.24 -13.82 -0.38
CA SER A 122 13.87 -12.62 0.17
C SER A 122 15.33 -12.81 0.57
N LYS A 123 15.80 -14.07 0.58
CA LYS A 123 17.24 -14.40 0.59
C LYS A 123 17.98 -13.67 -0.55
N LEU A 124 17.27 -13.28 -1.61
CA LEU A 124 17.80 -12.56 -2.76
C LEU A 124 17.86 -11.02 -2.59
N ARG A 125 17.08 -10.40 -1.68
CA ARG A 125 17.12 -8.94 -1.43
C ARG A 125 16.90 -8.57 0.05
N PRO A 126 17.96 -8.18 0.80
CA PRO A 126 17.88 -7.88 2.22
C PRO A 126 17.11 -6.59 2.58
N HIS A 127 16.71 -5.78 1.59
CA HIS A 127 16.02 -4.49 1.82
C HIS A 127 14.54 -4.47 1.39
N PHE A 128 13.98 -5.62 1.01
CA PHE A 128 12.56 -5.71 0.63
C PHE A 128 11.64 -5.45 1.84
N ILE A 129 10.59 -4.64 1.66
CA ILE A 129 9.58 -4.33 2.67
C ILE A 129 8.21 -4.83 2.21
N LEU A 130 7.50 -5.53 3.09
CA LEU A 130 6.09 -5.87 2.92
C LEU A 130 5.25 -4.90 3.74
N ASN A 131 4.41 -4.10 3.09
CA ASN A 131 3.51 -3.15 3.74
C ASN A 131 2.06 -3.63 3.65
N ILE A 132 1.36 -3.69 4.77
CA ILE A 132 -0.06 -4.04 4.82
C ILE A 132 -0.86 -2.75 4.98
N ASN A 133 -1.57 -2.38 3.93
CA ASN A 133 -2.51 -1.28 3.91
C ASN A 133 -3.85 -1.78 4.50
N LEU A 134 -3.99 -1.67 5.82
CA LEU A 134 -5.20 -2.09 6.53
C LEU A 134 -6.23 -0.97 6.47
N LEU A 135 -7.35 -1.22 5.77
CA LEU A 135 -8.46 -0.28 5.71
C LEU A 135 -9.43 -0.55 6.86
N TRP A 136 -9.72 0.49 7.63
CA TRP A 136 -10.63 0.39 8.77
C TRP A 136 -12.08 0.53 8.35
N THR A 137 -12.81 -0.58 8.28
CA THR A 137 -14.26 -0.61 8.02
C THR A 137 -15.03 -1.17 9.21
N PRO A 138 -16.37 -1.05 9.25
CA PRO A 138 -17.16 -1.60 10.35
C PRO A 138 -16.91 -3.09 10.60
N ALA A 139 -16.75 -3.88 9.53
CA ALA A 139 -16.44 -5.30 9.63
C ALA A 139 -15.03 -5.52 10.18
N VAL A 140 -14.01 -4.80 9.69
CA VAL A 140 -12.62 -4.91 10.18
C VAL A 140 -12.51 -4.52 11.66
N PHE A 141 -13.21 -3.47 12.09
CA PHE A 141 -13.31 -3.14 13.52
C PHE A 141 -14.01 -4.25 14.32
N GLY A 142 -15.07 -4.84 13.78
CA GLY A 142 -15.80 -5.96 14.38
C GLY A 142 -14.91 -7.19 14.57
N TRP A 143 -14.16 -7.57 13.54
CA TRP A 143 -13.19 -8.66 13.57
C TRP A 143 -12.18 -8.50 14.71
N VAL A 144 -11.53 -7.34 14.80
CA VAL A 144 -10.49 -7.06 15.81
C VAL A 144 -11.06 -7.02 17.24
N ARG A 145 -12.31 -6.56 17.41
CA ARG A 145 -13.00 -6.53 18.70
C ARG A 145 -13.44 -7.92 19.16
N ASN A 146 -13.98 -8.71 18.24
CA ASN A 146 -14.56 -10.02 18.55
C ASN A 146 -13.52 -11.13 18.69
N PHE A 147 -12.29 -10.87 18.27
CA PHE A 147 -11.17 -11.81 18.32
C PHE A 147 -10.89 -12.40 19.72
N ASN A 148 -11.32 -11.75 20.82
CA ASN A 148 -11.12 -12.24 22.19
C ASN A 148 -12.33 -12.98 22.82
N ASN A 149 -13.44 -13.18 22.09
CA ASN A 149 -14.66 -13.76 22.67
C ASN A 149 -14.81 -15.29 22.43
N GLY A 150 -13.77 -15.95 21.92
CA GLY A 150 -13.74 -17.40 21.77
C GLY A 150 -12.99 -18.04 22.94
N ASN A 151 -13.69 -18.81 23.77
CA ASN A 151 -13.06 -19.81 24.64
C ASN A 151 -12.18 -20.70 23.75
N CYS A 152 -10.85 -20.57 23.82
CA CYS A 152 -9.93 -21.46 23.12
C CYS A 152 -9.75 -22.77 23.90
N ASP A 153 -10.83 -23.56 23.98
CA ASP A 153 -10.74 -24.96 24.42
C ASP A 153 -10.37 -25.81 23.18
N ASN A 154 -9.06 -26.00 22.97
CA ASN A 154 -8.39 -27.00 22.11
C ASN A 154 -7.97 -26.66 20.66
N ASP A 155 -8.09 -25.45 20.14
CA ASP A 155 -7.45 -25.08 18.85
C ASP A 155 -6.96 -23.62 18.85
N CYS A 156 -5.86 -23.37 19.56
CA CYS A 156 -5.22 -22.06 19.73
C CYS A 156 -4.54 -21.49 18.47
N TRP A 157 -4.84 -21.99 17.27
CA TRP A 157 -4.14 -21.62 16.04
C TRP A 157 -4.46 -20.22 15.51
N THR A 158 -5.46 -19.51 16.03
CA THR A 158 -5.86 -18.19 15.52
C THR A 158 -5.38 -17.04 16.40
N GLU A 159 -5.68 -17.05 17.70
CA GLU A 159 -5.21 -16.03 18.64
C GLU A 159 -3.69 -16.05 18.85
N ASP A 160 -3.09 -17.24 18.99
CA ASP A 160 -1.63 -17.33 19.09
C ASP A 160 -0.97 -17.04 17.74
N CYS A 161 -1.58 -17.29 16.59
CA CYS A 161 -0.93 -17.03 15.30
C CYS A 161 -0.97 -15.54 14.91
N LEU A 162 -2.05 -14.80 15.22
CA LEU A 162 -2.06 -13.34 15.07
C LEU A 162 -1.13 -12.67 16.11
N ASN A 163 -1.17 -13.13 17.37
CA ASN A 163 -0.25 -12.61 18.39
C ASN A 163 1.20 -13.05 18.15
N CYS A 164 1.47 -14.23 17.57
CA CYS A 164 2.81 -14.65 17.17
C CYS A 164 3.25 -13.87 15.94
N TRP A 165 2.41 -13.70 14.92
CA TRP A 165 2.75 -12.89 13.75
C TRP A 165 3.04 -11.43 14.16
N LEU A 166 2.19 -10.82 15.00
CA LEU A 166 2.40 -9.45 15.44
C LEU A 166 3.48 -9.32 16.52
N LYS A 167 3.74 -10.36 17.33
CA LYS A 167 4.90 -10.42 18.24
C LYS A 167 6.21 -10.61 17.46
N GLU A 168 6.28 -11.54 16.52
CA GLU A 168 7.46 -11.80 15.68
C GLU A 168 7.83 -10.55 14.86
N VAL A 169 6.84 -9.80 14.37
CA VAL A 169 7.01 -8.45 13.78
C VAL A 169 7.54 -7.41 14.75
N SER A 170 7.24 -7.54 16.05
CA SER A 170 7.71 -6.62 17.08
C SER A 170 9.00 -7.07 17.81
N THR A 171 9.45 -8.31 17.61
CA THR A 171 10.54 -8.93 18.40
C THR A 171 11.64 -9.52 17.50
N SER A 172 12.42 -8.62 16.89
CA SER A 172 13.87 -8.76 16.61
C SER A 172 14.44 -10.03 15.94
N ASP A 173 13.64 -10.92 15.36
CA ASP A 173 14.15 -11.92 14.42
C ASP A 173 14.04 -11.32 13.01
N GLY A 174 15.19 -10.86 12.49
CA GLY A 174 15.37 -9.85 11.43
C GLY A 174 14.71 -10.05 10.06
N TYR A 175 13.81 -11.02 9.91
CA TYR A 175 12.90 -11.13 8.78
C TYR A 175 11.66 -10.24 8.95
N TYR A 176 11.07 -10.20 10.14
CA TYR A 176 9.83 -9.46 10.37
C TYR A 176 10.03 -7.96 10.64
N ASP A 177 11.27 -7.51 10.84
CA ASP A 177 11.68 -6.09 10.77
C ASP A 177 11.34 -5.44 9.42
N ARG A 178 10.90 -6.22 8.43
CA ARG A 178 10.57 -5.79 7.07
C ARG A 178 9.06 -5.72 6.79
N LEU A 179 8.24 -6.12 7.76
CA LEU A 179 6.80 -5.95 7.66
C LEU A 179 6.40 -4.58 8.26
N ARG A 180 5.54 -3.85 7.57
CA ARG A 180 4.89 -2.63 8.07
C ARG A 180 3.38 -2.78 7.97
N ILE A 181 2.65 -2.19 8.91
CA ILE A 181 1.20 -2.03 8.83
C ILE A 181 0.95 -0.53 8.69
N GLN A 182 0.29 -0.13 7.62
CA GLN A 182 -0.19 1.21 7.38
C GLN A 182 -1.71 1.22 7.56
N HIS A 183 -2.21 2.11 8.42
CA HIS A 183 -3.65 2.24 8.67
C HIS A 183 -4.23 3.22 7.66
N LEU A 184 -4.99 2.71 6.69
CA LEU A 184 -5.75 3.54 5.75
C LEU A 184 -7.10 3.88 6.37
N ILE A 185 -7.35 5.17 6.57
CA ILE A 185 -8.41 5.65 7.47
C ILE A 185 -9.54 6.37 6.71
N LEU A 186 -9.23 7.03 5.60
CA LEU A 186 -10.19 7.84 4.87
C LEU A 186 -10.87 7.07 3.73
N LYS A 187 -11.97 6.40 4.09
CA LYS A 187 -13.08 6.12 3.18
C LYS A 187 -14.16 7.21 3.36
N PRO A 188 -15.06 7.42 2.39
CA PRO A 188 -16.19 8.33 2.54
C PRO A 188 -16.92 8.11 3.88
N LEU A 189 -17.23 9.18 4.62
CA LEU A 189 -17.91 9.10 5.92
C LEU A 189 -19.23 8.31 5.87
N SER A 190 -19.85 8.23 4.68
CA SER A 190 -21.04 7.43 4.42
C SER A 190 -20.87 5.92 4.62
N LEU A 191 -19.64 5.42 4.69
CA LEU A 191 -19.34 4.01 4.99
C LEU A 191 -19.27 3.72 6.50
N TYR A 192 -19.34 4.75 7.34
CA TYR A 192 -19.34 4.64 8.80
C TYR A 192 -20.69 5.03 9.40
N GLN A 193 -20.96 4.58 10.63
CA GLN A 193 -22.18 4.98 11.35
C GLN A 193 -22.18 6.48 11.66
N SER A 194 -21.03 7.00 12.08
CA SER A 194 -20.72 8.43 12.20
C SER A 194 -19.19 8.60 12.33
N GLU A 195 -18.72 9.85 12.25
CA GLU A 195 -17.32 10.17 12.53
C GLU A 195 -16.95 9.83 13.99
N GLU A 196 -17.81 10.13 14.96
CA GLU A 196 -17.59 9.79 16.37
C GLU A 196 -17.47 8.28 16.57
N TRP A 197 -18.32 7.49 15.89
CA TRP A 197 -18.25 6.04 15.93
C TRP A 197 -16.89 5.55 15.41
N PHE A 198 -16.40 6.11 14.29
CA PHE A 198 -15.09 5.76 13.73
C PHE A 198 -13.98 6.01 14.75
N TRP A 199 -13.91 7.23 15.30
CA TRP A 199 -12.85 7.60 16.24
C TRP A 199 -12.88 6.78 17.53
N GLN A 200 -14.06 6.48 18.06
CA GLN A 200 -14.19 5.60 19.24
C GLN A 200 -13.66 4.19 18.97
N ASN A 201 -13.94 3.64 17.78
CA ASN A 201 -13.46 2.31 17.40
C ASN A 201 -11.95 2.31 17.14
N TYR A 202 -11.46 3.32 16.43
CA TYR A 202 -10.05 3.49 16.14
C TYR A 202 -9.22 3.68 17.42
N GLN A 203 -9.64 4.56 18.33
CA GLN A 203 -9.00 4.73 19.65
C GLN A 203 -9.02 3.44 20.47
N TRP A 204 -10.12 2.67 20.42
CA TRP A 204 -10.17 1.39 21.10
C TRP A 204 -9.11 0.43 20.57
N VAL A 205 -8.95 0.30 19.25
CA VAL A 205 -7.90 -0.55 18.65
C VAL A 205 -6.52 -0.07 19.07
N VAL A 206 -6.23 1.24 18.94
CA VAL A 206 -4.92 1.79 19.31
C VAL A 206 -4.61 1.55 20.78
N ASN A 207 -5.59 1.64 21.68
CA ASN A 207 -5.34 1.45 23.11
C ASN A 207 -5.28 -0.02 23.55
N ASN A 208 -6.05 -0.91 22.91
CA ASN A 208 -6.21 -2.29 23.36
C ASN A 208 -5.49 -3.33 22.49
N ARG A 209 -5.02 -2.93 21.29
CA ARG A 209 -4.32 -3.78 20.33
C ARG A 209 -2.99 -3.13 19.92
N PRO A 210 -2.02 -3.01 20.85
CA PRO A 210 -0.75 -2.32 20.59
C PRO A 210 0.07 -2.94 19.47
N HIS A 211 -0.17 -4.20 19.17
CA HIS A 211 0.52 -4.96 18.13
C HIS A 211 0.00 -4.65 16.71
N ILE A 212 -1.19 -4.03 16.56
CA ILE A 212 -1.70 -3.57 15.26
C ILE A 212 -1.14 -2.17 14.93
N LYS A 213 -0.48 -1.50 15.88
CA LYS A 213 0.00 -0.12 15.71
C LYS A 213 1.06 0.00 14.60
N ILE A 214 1.07 1.15 13.95
CA ILE A 214 2.13 1.56 13.02
C ILE A 214 3.45 1.66 13.78
N HIS A 215 4.36 0.74 13.52
CA HIS A 215 5.77 0.86 13.88
C HIS A 215 6.52 1.55 12.73
N GLY A 216 6.50 2.88 12.74
CA GLY A 216 7.51 3.71 12.06
C GLY A 216 8.61 4.05 13.06
N ASP A 217 9.87 4.06 12.61
CA ASP A 217 11.09 4.64 13.21
C ASP A 217 11.32 4.64 14.76
N GLY A 218 10.56 3.87 15.53
CA GLY A 218 10.55 3.91 17.00
C GLY A 218 9.61 4.94 17.60
N HIS A 219 8.91 5.76 16.79
CA HIS A 219 7.90 6.70 17.27
C HIS A 219 6.48 6.27 16.86
N GLN A 220 5.53 6.33 17.81
CA GLN A 220 4.13 6.02 17.51
C GLN A 220 3.56 7.05 16.52
N ILE A 221 3.34 6.62 15.27
CA ILE A 221 2.63 7.41 14.27
C ILE A 221 1.15 6.99 14.26
N ILE A 222 0.23 7.96 14.35
CA ILE A 222 -1.21 7.69 14.34
C ILE A 222 -1.70 7.77 12.88
N GLY A 223 -2.07 6.64 12.29
CA GLY A 223 -2.67 6.62 10.95
C GLY A 223 -1.71 6.86 9.80
N ASP A 224 -2.24 6.94 8.58
CA ASP A 224 -1.48 7.22 7.36
C ASP A 224 -1.01 8.69 7.26
N ALA A 225 -0.11 8.98 6.31
CA ALA A 225 0.40 10.33 6.09
C ALA A 225 -0.72 11.37 5.80
N PRO A 226 -1.78 11.03 5.03
CA PRO A 226 -2.95 11.88 4.91
C PRO A 226 -3.61 12.21 6.25
N LEU A 227 -3.91 11.23 7.12
CA LEU A 227 -4.52 11.52 8.41
C LEU A 227 -3.61 12.37 9.30
N ASN A 228 -2.31 12.05 9.37
CA ASN A 228 -1.37 12.87 10.11
C ASN A 228 -1.33 14.31 9.60
N ASN A 229 -1.50 14.52 8.29
CA ASN A 229 -1.61 15.86 7.72
C ASN A 229 -2.91 16.55 8.13
N LEU A 230 -4.05 15.86 8.10
CA LEU A 230 -5.33 16.38 8.58
C LEU A 230 -5.28 16.78 10.06
N LEU A 231 -4.60 15.96 10.87
CA LEU A 231 -4.38 16.22 12.30
C LEU A 231 -3.31 17.29 12.55
N GLY A 232 -2.64 17.82 11.52
CA GLY A 232 -1.58 18.83 11.63
C GLY A 232 -0.30 18.32 12.28
N ILE A 233 -0.10 17.00 12.30
CA ILE A 233 1.05 16.32 12.92
C ILE A 233 2.26 16.35 11.98
N ASN A 234 2.04 16.18 10.67
CA ASN A 234 3.11 16.09 9.68
C ASN A 234 2.94 17.11 8.53
N GLU A 235 4.05 17.38 7.82
CA GLU A 235 4.03 18.13 6.57
C GLU A 235 3.13 17.46 5.52
N CYS A 236 2.66 18.26 4.56
CA CYS A 236 1.84 17.73 3.47
C CYS A 236 2.62 16.73 2.59
N PRO A 237 2.08 15.51 2.36
CA PRO A 237 2.66 14.54 1.42
C PRO A 237 2.83 15.12 0.01
N GLY A 238 1.90 15.96 -0.43
CA GLY A 238 1.88 16.61 -1.73
C GLY A 238 3.04 17.56 -2.04
N LYS A 239 3.90 17.89 -1.07
CA LYS A 239 5.18 18.57 -1.38
C LYS A 239 6.18 17.65 -2.08
N ASN A 240 6.08 16.33 -1.84
CA ASN A 240 7.08 15.34 -2.21
C ASN A 240 6.50 14.21 -3.08
N MET A 241 5.24 14.30 -3.49
CA MET A 241 4.53 13.27 -4.27
C MET A 241 3.86 13.89 -5.50
N LEU A 242 3.74 13.08 -6.55
CA LEU A 242 2.92 13.34 -7.73
C LEU A 242 2.20 12.04 -8.08
N ASP A 243 0.88 12.09 -8.12
CA ASP A 243 0.02 11.01 -8.59
C ASP A 243 -0.42 11.34 -10.02
N ILE A 244 -0.15 10.42 -10.95
CA ILE A 244 -0.48 10.58 -12.36
C ILE A 244 -1.35 9.40 -12.77
N ASP A 245 -2.59 9.68 -13.14
CA ASP A 245 -3.52 8.63 -13.54
C ASP A 245 -3.20 8.11 -14.96
N PRO A 246 -3.78 6.96 -15.36
CA PRO A 246 -3.55 6.40 -16.69
C PRO A 246 -3.90 7.31 -17.87
N MET A 247 -4.77 8.32 -17.68
CA MET A 247 -5.18 9.28 -18.70
C MET A 247 -4.31 10.56 -18.68
N GLY A 248 -3.34 10.65 -17.77
CA GLY A 248 -2.40 11.76 -17.61
C GLY A 248 -2.96 12.91 -16.78
N PHE A 249 -4.01 12.70 -15.98
CA PHE A 249 -4.38 13.69 -14.97
C PHE A 249 -3.46 13.60 -13.77
N VAL A 250 -3.03 14.75 -13.27
CA VAL A 250 -1.99 14.88 -12.26
C VAL A 250 -2.55 15.47 -10.97
N ARG A 251 -2.18 14.88 -9.85
CA ARG A 251 -2.49 15.34 -8.49
C ARG A 251 -1.20 15.39 -7.68
N LYS A 252 -1.15 16.22 -6.64
CA LYS A 252 -0.01 16.23 -5.70
C LYS A 252 -0.04 15.05 -4.72
N CYS A 253 -1.23 14.57 -4.37
CA CYS A 253 -1.46 13.39 -3.55
C CYS A 253 -2.68 12.66 -4.12
N PRO A 254 -2.76 11.32 -4.04
CA PRO A 254 -3.91 10.55 -4.51
C PRO A 254 -5.25 11.05 -3.95
N GLU A 255 -5.21 11.56 -2.72
CA GLU A 255 -6.37 12.04 -1.98
C GLU A 255 -6.79 13.48 -2.38
N ASN A 256 -5.96 14.21 -3.14
CA ASN A 256 -6.33 15.55 -3.61
C ASN A 256 -7.55 15.47 -4.55
N PRO A 257 -8.66 16.16 -4.26
CA PRO A 257 -9.83 16.17 -5.13
C PRO A 257 -9.58 16.94 -6.44
N ILE A 258 -8.54 17.80 -6.47
CA ILE A 258 -8.23 18.64 -7.63
C ILE A 258 -7.21 17.93 -8.52
N ALA A 259 -7.66 17.54 -9.71
CA ALA A 259 -6.83 17.00 -10.76
C ALA A 259 -6.49 18.05 -11.83
N HIS A 260 -5.27 18.01 -12.34
CA HIS A 260 -4.75 18.92 -13.37
C HIS A 260 -4.44 18.17 -14.65
N ASP A 261 -4.54 18.84 -15.78
CA ASP A 261 -4.23 18.23 -17.07
C ASP A 261 -2.71 18.15 -17.28
N GLY A 262 -2.14 16.97 -17.11
CA GLY A 262 -0.76 16.63 -17.49
C GLY A 262 -0.71 15.68 -18.69
N SER A 263 -1.74 15.68 -19.54
CA SER A 263 -1.90 14.70 -20.63
C SER A 263 -0.79 14.73 -21.68
N ASP A 264 0.04 15.76 -21.69
CA ASP A 264 1.24 15.92 -22.51
C ASP A 264 2.45 16.19 -21.60
N ILE A 265 3.65 15.78 -22.03
CA ILE A 265 4.89 15.91 -21.25
C ILE A 265 5.21 17.38 -20.96
N ALA A 266 4.94 18.30 -21.90
CA ALA A 266 5.14 19.73 -21.65
C ALA A 266 4.24 20.24 -20.51
N LYS A 267 2.97 19.83 -20.48
CA LYS A 267 2.05 20.17 -19.39
C LYS A 267 2.48 19.54 -18.06
N LEU A 268 2.90 18.28 -18.10
CA LEU A 268 3.43 17.61 -16.90
C LEU A 268 4.68 18.34 -16.37
N GLU A 269 5.57 18.81 -17.24
CA GLU A 269 6.76 19.57 -16.87
C GLU A 269 6.42 20.88 -16.14
N GLU A 270 5.43 21.62 -16.61
CA GLU A 270 4.94 22.81 -15.92
C GLU A 270 4.44 22.50 -14.50
N LEU A 271 3.73 21.37 -14.33
CA LEU A 271 3.22 20.93 -13.04
C LEU A 271 4.35 20.46 -12.11
N VAL A 272 5.28 19.64 -12.61
CA VAL A 272 6.43 19.14 -11.83
C VAL A 272 7.30 20.29 -11.33
N ARG A 273 7.54 21.32 -12.17
CA ARG A 273 8.34 22.49 -11.81
C ARG A 273 7.63 23.48 -10.90
N ASN A 274 6.31 23.35 -10.72
CA ASN A 274 5.52 24.19 -9.83
C ASN A 274 5.21 23.44 -8.50
N PRO A 275 6.01 23.62 -7.44
CA PRO A 275 5.77 22.92 -6.18
C PRO A 275 4.44 23.32 -5.52
N SER A 276 3.84 24.45 -5.90
CA SER A 276 2.67 25.04 -5.25
C SER A 276 1.36 24.91 -6.02
N PHE A 277 1.32 24.21 -7.17
CA PHE A 277 0.03 24.02 -7.86
C PHE A 277 -0.90 23.22 -6.94
N SER A 278 -1.89 23.89 -6.35
CA SER A 278 -2.91 23.33 -5.42
C SER A 278 -2.49 23.05 -3.97
N CYS A 279 -1.36 23.58 -3.49
CA CYS A 279 -1.00 23.54 -2.07
C CYS A 279 -1.12 24.96 -1.47
N GLY A 280 -2.25 25.25 -0.83
CA GLY A 280 -2.39 26.41 0.07
C GLY A 280 -1.74 26.16 1.44
N ASP A 281 -2.20 26.84 2.49
CA ASP A 281 -1.59 26.82 3.83
C ASP A 281 -1.72 25.49 4.61
N LYS A 282 -2.67 24.63 4.21
CA LYS A 282 -2.82 23.24 4.66
C LYS A 282 -3.18 22.44 3.42
N CYS A 283 -2.67 21.23 3.29
CA CYS A 283 -2.93 20.50 2.07
C CYS A 283 -4.41 20.17 1.93
N ASN A 284 -4.99 20.58 0.80
CA ASN A 284 -6.32 20.18 0.38
C ASN A 284 -6.41 18.68 0.04
N CYS A 285 -5.43 17.85 0.45
CA CYS A 285 -5.44 16.40 0.25
C CYS A 285 -6.66 15.73 0.90
N ILE A 286 -7.34 16.38 1.86
CA ILE A 286 -8.53 15.79 2.49
C ILE A 286 -9.69 16.78 2.64
N THR A 287 -9.49 18.09 2.44
CA THR A 287 -10.59 19.06 2.56
C THR A 287 -11.42 19.12 1.28
N GLY A 288 -12.36 18.18 1.19
CA GLY A 288 -13.59 18.27 0.40
C GLY A 288 -14.79 18.16 1.33
#